data_AF-A0A5C0UIF7-F1
#
_entry.id   AF-A0A5C0UIF7-F1
#
_cell.length_a   1.000
_cell.length_b   1.000
_cell.length_c   1.000
_cell.angle_alpha   90.00
_cell.angle_beta   90.00
_cell.angle_gamma   90.00
#
_symmetry.space_group_name_H-M   'P 1'
#
loop_
_entity.id
_entity.type
_entity.pdbx_description
1 polymer ?
#
loop_
_entity_poly.entity_id
_entity_poly.type
_entity_poly.pdbx_seq_one_letter_code
_entity_poly.pdbx_strand_id
1 'polypeptide(L)'
;MITYSIKEFIKLIPNSGALLGLDYGCKHIGIAISDANQRVAMPLYSLTHLSRKSQLKDIKTIVNKYKATGIVLGLPLMLDGTKGNLVKIVEAFASSLSYFRKCMTILLYDERFSSKSADRLLETMQTKKNNNELQHTLAAQILLSEVIESIRMQRKIDMKKGL
;
A
#
# COMPACT_ATOMS: atom_id res chain seq x y z
N MET A 1 13.69 4.34 2.19
CA MET A 1 14.14 3.57 1.00
C MET A 1 12.91 3.02 0.31
N ILE A 2 12.87 3.03 -1.02
CA ILE A 2 11.71 2.55 -1.81
C ILE A 2 12.16 1.31 -2.59
N THR A 3 11.36 0.25 -2.60
CA THR A 3 11.59 -0.97 -3.38
C THR A 3 10.29 -1.45 -4.02
N TYR A 4 10.40 -2.24 -5.07
CA TYR A 4 9.29 -2.97 -5.72
C TYR A 4 9.34 -4.47 -5.39
N SER A 5 10.37 -4.91 -4.67
CA SER A 5 10.64 -6.33 -4.40
C SER A 5 10.25 -6.67 -2.98
N ILE A 6 9.32 -7.62 -2.82
CA ILE A 6 8.97 -8.18 -1.50
C ILE A 6 10.21 -8.73 -0.80
N LYS A 7 11.09 -9.41 -1.54
CA LYS A 7 12.32 -10.00 -0.99
C LYS A 7 13.27 -8.94 -0.43
N GLU A 8 13.39 -7.79 -1.09
CA GLU A 8 14.17 -6.67 -0.55
C GLU A 8 13.46 -6.04 0.63
N PHE A 9 12.14 -5.82 0.50
CA PHE A 9 11.32 -5.22 1.54
C PHE A 9 11.47 -5.96 2.88
N ILE A 10 11.31 -7.28 2.90
CA ILE A 10 11.42 -8.09 4.13
C ILE A 10 12.82 -8.09 4.76
N LYS A 11 13.88 -7.83 3.98
CA LYS A 11 15.25 -7.71 4.50
C LYS A 11 15.49 -6.37 5.20
N LEU A 12 14.68 -5.37 4.84
CA LEU A 12 14.89 -3.97 5.20
C LEU A 12 13.88 -3.47 6.25
N ILE A 13 12.92 -4.31 6.62
CA ILE A 13 12.02 -4.09 7.76
C ILE A 13 12.34 -5.08 8.89
N PRO A 14 12.05 -4.73 10.16
CA PRO A 14 12.10 -5.70 11.25
C PRO A 14 11.06 -6.82 11.07
N ASN A 15 11.33 -7.99 11.66
CA ASN A 15 10.41 -9.12 11.65
C ASN A 15 9.16 -8.93 12.54
N SER A 16 9.12 -7.85 13.32
CA SER A 16 7.99 -7.45 14.16
C SER A 16 7.69 -5.96 14.00
N GLY A 17 6.49 -5.57 14.41
CA GLY A 17 5.96 -4.23 14.22
C GLY A 17 5.00 -4.17 13.03
N ALA A 18 4.02 -3.27 13.16
CA ALA A 18 2.92 -3.14 12.22
C ALA A 18 3.39 -2.58 10.87
N LEU A 19 2.76 -3.04 9.79
CA LEU A 19 2.89 -2.48 8.45
C LEU A 19 1.69 -1.59 8.16
N LEU A 20 1.92 -0.47 7.50
CA LEU A 20 0.87 0.43 7.04
C LEU A 20 0.60 0.17 5.55
N GLY A 21 -0.63 -0.18 5.20
CA GLY A 21 -1.09 -0.32 3.82
C GLY A 21 -1.79 0.94 3.34
N LEU A 22 -1.41 1.43 2.16
CA LEU A 22 -1.95 2.63 1.53
C LEU A 22 -2.41 2.29 0.11
N ASP A 23 -3.71 2.36 -0.13
CA ASP A 23 -4.29 2.29 -1.47
C ASP A 23 -4.49 3.73 -1.98
N TYR A 24 -3.71 4.14 -2.98
CA TYR A 24 -3.67 5.52 -3.46
C TYR A 24 -4.56 5.69 -4.69
N GLY A 25 -5.82 6.06 -4.45
CA GLY A 25 -6.78 6.38 -5.51
C GLY A 25 -6.71 7.85 -5.97
N CYS A 26 -7.51 8.20 -6.98
CA CYS A 26 -7.53 9.55 -7.53
C CYS A 26 -8.07 10.62 -6.55
N LYS A 27 -9.00 10.24 -5.66
CA LYS A 27 -9.72 11.14 -4.75
C LYS A 27 -9.56 10.79 -3.27
N HIS A 28 -9.08 9.59 -2.96
CA HIS A 28 -8.98 9.09 -1.60
C HIS A 28 -7.74 8.21 -1.46
N ILE A 29 -7.18 8.16 -0.25
CA ILE A 29 -6.16 7.20 0.15
C ILE A 29 -6.79 6.27 1.17
N GLY A 30 -7.04 5.02 0.80
CA GLY A 30 -7.44 3.98 1.74
C GLY A 30 -6.28 3.63 2.67
N ILE A 31 -6.55 3.39 3.94
CA ILE A 31 -5.51 3.07 4.93
C ILE A 31 -5.88 1.80 5.69
N ALA A 32 -4.92 0.89 5.77
CA ALA A 32 -4.98 -0.32 6.59
C ALA A 32 -3.72 -0.48 7.43
N ILE A 33 -3.80 -1.28 8.49
CA ILE A 33 -2.68 -1.58 9.38
C ILE A 33 -2.60 -3.09 9.61
N SER A 34 -1.40 -3.63 9.71
CA SER A 34 -1.23 -5.01 10.17
C SER A 34 -1.11 -5.09 11.69
N ASP A 35 -1.34 -6.28 12.25
CA ASP A 35 -0.86 -6.59 13.59
C ASP A 35 0.68 -6.57 13.64
N ALA A 36 1.24 -6.53 14.86
CA ALA A 36 2.68 -6.46 15.07
C ALA A 36 3.44 -7.71 14.60
N ASN A 37 2.77 -8.85 14.39
CA ASN A 37 3.40 -10.03 13.83
C ASN A 37 3.30 -10.10 12.29
N GLN A 38 2.73 -9.08 11.65
CA GLN A 38 2.59 -9.00 10.19
C GLN A 38 1.81 -10.20 9.64
N ARG A 39 0.67 -10.55 10.27
CA ARG A 39 -0.17 -11.72 9.97
C ARG A 39 -1.57 -11.35 9.48
N VAL A 40 -2.16 -10.30 10.02
CA VAL A 40 -3.54 -9.90 9.73
C VAL A 40 -3.56 -8.40 9.42
N ALA A 41 -4.18 -8.02 8.30
CA ALA A 41 -4.48 -6.64 7.97
C ALA A 41 -5.88 -6.26 8.45
N MET A 42 -5.99 -5.05 9.01
CA MET A 42 -7.24 -4.46 9.47
C MET A 42 -7.46 -3.11 8.78
N PRO A 43 -8.70 -2.80 8.39
CA PRO A 43 -9.04 -1.49 7.85
C PRO A 43 -8.88 -0.43 8.95
N LEU A 44 -8.35 0.76 8.61
CA LEU A 44 -8.30 1.89 9.53
C LEU A 44 -9.36 2.93 9.17
N TYR A 45 -9.13 3.68 8.11
CA TYR A 45 -10.03 4.70 7.55
C TYR A 45 -9.49 5.13 6.18
N SER A 46 -10.16 6.07 5.51
CA SER A 46 -9.64 6.68 4.29
C SER A 46 -9.41 8.18 4.48
N LEU A 47 -8.41 8.72 3.80
CA LEU A 47 -8.20 10.17 3.69
C LEU A 47 -8.77 10.64 2.37
N THR A 48 -9.64 11.64 2.39
CA THR A 48 -9.98 12.38 1.16
C THR A 48 -8.75 13.14 0.69
N HIS A 49 -8.54 13.23 -0.63
CA HIS A 49 -7.40 13.92 -1.22
C HIS A 49 -7.37 15.40 -0.81
N LEU A 50 -6.57 15.68 0.21
CA LEU A 50 -6.12 17.00 0.60
C LEU A 50 -4.81 17.31 -0.12
N SER A 51 -4.26 18.52 0.10
CA SER A 51 -2.93 18.87 -0.42
C SER A 51 -1.89 17.81 -0.05
N ARG A 52 -0.87 17.61 -0.90
CA ARG A 52 0.24 16.67 -0.67
C ARG A 52 0.84 16.84 0.73
N LYS A 53 0.98 18.09 1.20
CA LYS A 53 1.48 18.40 2.54
C LYS A 53 0.59 17.86 3.66
N SER A 54 -0.73 17.96 3.52
CA SER A 54 -1.69 17.41 4.50
C SER A 54 -1.63 15.90 4.53
N GLN A 55 -1.65 15.25 3.36
CA GLN A 55 -1.56 13.80 3.23
C GLN A 55 -0.31 13.27 3.96
N LEU A 56 0.85 13.88 3.72
CA LEU A 56 2.11 13.48 4.36
C LEU A 56 2.06 13.68 5.88
N LYS A 57 1.42 14.75 6.37
CA LYS A 57 1.24 15.01 7.81
C LYS A 57 0.35 13.95 8.46
N ASP A 58 -0.74 13.57 7.80
CA ASP A 58 -1.69 12.59 8.31
C ASP A 58 -1.04 11.20 8.35
N ILE A 59 -0.43 10.76 7.25
CA ILE A 59 0.31 9.49 7.19
C ILE A 59 1.43 9.46 8.24
N LYS A 60 2.17 10.56 8.42
CA LYS A 60 3.18 10.69 9.49
C LYS A 60 2.60 10.47 10.88
N THR A 61 1.43 11.05 11.15
CA THR A 61 0.76 10.92 12.44
C THR A 61 0.36 9.47 12.69
N ILE A 62 -0.14 8.78 11.67
CA ILE A 62 -0.52 7.37 11.73
C ILE A 62 0.70 6.47 11.94
N VAL A 63 1.76 6.66 11.16
CA VAL A 63 3.02 5.90 11.29
C VAL A 63 3.57 6.00 12.71
N ASN A 64 3.52 7.19 13.32
CA ASN A 64 3.99 7.38 14.69
C ASN A 64 3.03 6.76 15.72
N LYS A 65 1.72 6.94 15.55
CA LYS A 65 0.68 6.40 16.45
C LYS A 65 0.75 4.88 16.54
N TYR A 66 0.85 4.20 15.40
CA TYR A 66 0.87 2.73 15.33
C TYR A 66 2.28 2.14 15.31
N LYS A 67 3.33 2.98 15.44
CA LYS A 67 4.73 2.58 15.37
C LYS A 67 5.02 1.69 14.15
N ALA A 68 4.45 2.07 13.00
CA ALA A 68 4.60 1.29 11.78
C ALA A 68 6.08 1.18 11.38
N THR A 69 6.51 -0.02 10.99
CA THR A 69 7.90 -0.34 10.68
C THR A 69 8.17 -0.43 9.18
N GLY A 70 7.11 -0.47 8.37
CA GLY A 70 7.17 -0.39 6.92
C GLY A 70 5.85 0.13 6.34
N ILE A 71 5.91 0.61 5.10
CA ILE A 71 4.74 1.06 4.34
C ILE A 71 4.62 0.19 3.09
N VAL A 72 3.41 -0.26 2.80
CA VAL A 72 3.00 -0.87 1.54
C VAL A 72 2.12 0.16 0.82
N LEU A 73 2.52 0.54 -0.39
CA LEU A 73 1.80 1.50 -1.21
C LEU A 73 1.42 0.84 -2.52
N GLY A 74 0.12 0.83 -2.81
CA GLY A 74 -0.47 0.33 -4.03
C GLY A 74 0.07 1.01 -5.27
N LEU A 75 0.45 0.23 -6.28
CA LEU A 75 0.93 0.70 -7.57
C LEU A 75 -0.04 0.23 -8.67
N PRO A 76 -0.91 1.13 -9.16
CA PRO A 76 -1.95 0.78 -10.14
C PRO A 76 -1.34 0.70 -11.54
N LEU A 77 -0.58 -0.35 -11.79
CA LEU A 77 -0.03 -0.66 -13.11
C LEU A 77 -1.13 -1.08 -14.08
N MET A 78 -0.94 -0.74 -15.35
CA MET A 78 -1.78 -1.30 -16.40
C MET A 78 -1.47 -2.79 -16.60
N LEU A 79 -2.36 -3.45 -17.33
CA LEU A 79 -2.36 -4.89 -17.53
C LEU A 79 -1.21 -5.45 -18.33
N ASP A 80 -0.80 -4.67 -19.32
CA ASP A 80 0.43 -4.88 -20.09
C ASP A 80 1.69 -4.50 -19.27
N GLY A 81 1.53 -4.11 -18.01
CA GLY A 81 2.60 -3.65 -17.12
C GLY A 81 3.03 -2.20 -17.37
N THR A 82 2.37 -1.47 -18.28
CA THR A 82 2.73 -0.09 -18.58
C THR A 82 2.34 0.86 -17.44
N LYS A 83 3.09 1.97 -17.35
CA LYS A 83 2.92 2.97 -16.31
C LYS A 83 1.97 4.08 -16.76
N GLY A 84 0.77 4.14 -16.19
CA GLY A 84 -0.15 5.27 -16.35
C GLY A 84 0.28 6.52 -15.57
N ASN A 85 -0.45 7.64 -15.76
CA ASN A 85 -0.18 8.90 -15.04
C ASN A 85 -0.26 8.73 -13.51
N LEU A 86 -1.16 7.87 -13.02
CA LEU A 86 -1.33 7.62 -11.60
C LEU A 86 -0.07 6.99 -10.96
N VAL A 87 0.64 6.13 -11.70
CA VAL A 87 1.90 5.51 -11.26
C VAL A 87 2.94 6.57 -10.91
N LYS A 88 3.12 7.59 -11.76
CA LYS A 88 4.06 8.71 -11.51
C LYS A 88 3.67 9.49 -10.26
N ILE A 89 2.37 9.69 -10.03
CA ILE A 89 1.85 10.40 -8.84
C ILE A 89 2.15 9.59 -7.57
N VAL A 90 1.94 8.27 -7.61
CA VAL A 90 2.22 7.34 -6.52
C VAL A 90 3.72 7.25 -6.23
N GLU A 91 4.57 7.14 -7.24
CA GLU A 91 6.04 7.14 -7.09
C GLU A 91 6.54 8.46 -6.47
N ALA A 92 6.01 9.60 -6.90
CA ALA A 92 6.31 10.89 -6.31
C ALA A 92 5.81 10.99 -4.86
N PHE A 93 4.66 10.37 -4.55
CA PHE A 93 4.14 10.30 -3.18
C PHE A 93 5.02 9.44 -2.29
N ALA A 94 5.43 8.26 -2.75
CA ALA A 94 6.38 7.39 -2.06
C ALA A 94 7.71 8.11 -1.81
N SER A 95 8.22 8.84 -2.80
CA SER A 95 9.43 9.66 -2.68
C SER A 95 9.27 10.68 -1.54
N SER A 96 8.14 11.41 -1.53
CA SER A 96 7.83 12.38 -0.49
C SER A 96 7.72 11.76 0.91
N LEU A 97 7.12 10.57 1.03
CA LEU A 97 7.04 9.81 2.28
C LEU A 97 8.42 9.32 2.74
N SER A 98 9.29 8.93 1.82
CA SER A 98 10.60 8.37 2.14
C SER A 98 11.54 9.38 2.83
N TYR A 99 11.37 10.68 2.56
CA TYR A 99 12.13 11.75 3.21
C TYR A 99 11.73 11.99 4.67
N PHE A 100 10.54 11.53 5.08
CA PHE A 100 10.01 11.88 6.41
C PHE A 100 10.76 11.19 7.55
N ARG A 101 11.08 9.90 7.43
CA ARG A 101 11.73 9.12 8.49
C ARG A 101 12.93 8.38 7.92
N LYS A 102 14.13 8.71 8.42
CA LYS A 102 15.34 7.93 8.14
C LYS A 102 15.03 6.47 8.43
N CYS A 103 15.30 5.61 7.45
CA CYS A 103 15.08 4.16 7.50
C CYS A 103 13.63 3.65 7.37
N MET A 104 12.62 4.47 7.03
CA MET A 104 11.32 3.90 6.65
C MET A 104 11.43 3.26 5.26
N THR A 105 11.12 1.98 5.21
CA THR A 105 11.08 1.20 3.97
C THR A 105 9.67 1.22 3.39
N ILE A 106 9.55 1.55 2.11
CA ILE A 106 8.29 1.60 1.37
C ILE A 106 8.35 0.56 0.25
N LEU A 107 7.39 -0.37 0.23
CA LEU A 107 7.14 -1.28 -0.88
C LEU A 107 6.11 -0.65 -1.81
N LEU A 108 6.48 -0.45 -3.08
CA LEU A 108 5.51 -0.21 -4.15
C LEU A 108 5.03 -1.56 -4.66
N TYR A 109 3.79 -1.90 -4.38
CA TYR A 109 3.22 -3.21 -4.68
C TYR A 109 2.31 -3.15 -5.90
N ASP A 110 2.56 -4.03 -6.86
CA ASP A 110 1.84 -4.11 -8.11
C ASP A 110 0.41 -4.64 -7.93
N GLU A 111 -0.58 -3.82 -8.26
CA GLU A 111 -2.01 -4.13 -8.08
C GLU A 111 -2.71 -4.63 -9.36
N ARG A 112 -1.97 -5.04 -10.39
CA ARG A 112 -2.52 -5.40 -11.72
C ARG A 112 -3.89 -6.11 -11.67
N PHE A 113 -4.94 -5.36 -12.01
CA PHE A 113 -6.33 -5.85 -12.17
C PHE A 113 -6.58 -6.25 -13.64
N SER A 114 -7.24 -7.40 -13.89
CA SER A 114 -7.57 -7.92 -15.24
C SER A 114 -8.26 -6.87 -16.17
N SER A 115 -8.15 -6.94 -17.52
CA SER A 115 -8.76 -5.94 -18.45
C SER A 115 -10.25 -5.75 -18.22
N LYS A 116 -10.95 -6.87 -18.01
CA LYS A 116 -12.37 -6.88 -17.64
C LYS A 116 -12.64 -6.21 -16.30
N SER A 117 -11.70 -6.24 -15.37
CA SER A 117 -11.78 -5.57 -14.07
C SER A 117 -11.48 -4.08 -14.17
N ALA A 118 -10.54 -3.67 -15.03
CA ALA A 118 -10.19 -2.27 -15.27
C ALA A 118 -11.32 -1.50 -15.99
N ASP A 119 -11.91 -2.08 -17.04
CA ASP A 119 -13.04 -1.48 -17.76
C ASP A 119 -14.26 -1.35 -16.82
N ARG A 120 -14.56 -2.40 -16.05
CA ARG A 120 -15.61 -2.35 -15.02
C ARG A 120 -15.30 -1.31 -13.95
N LEU A 121 -14.05 -1.15 -13.51
CA LEU A 121 -13.68 -0.14 -12.53
C LEU A 121 -13.85 1.27 -13.08
N LEU A 122 -13.46 1.52 -14.34
CA LEU A 122 -13.66 2.79 -15.03
C LEU A 122 -15.15 3.12 -15.19
N GLU A 123 -15.98 2.15 -15.56
CA GLU A 123 -17.45 2.29 -15.61
C GLU A 123 -18.03 2.54 -14.20
N THR A 124 -17.52 1.88 -13.18
CA THR A 124 -17.96 2.04 -11.80
C THR A 124 -17.54 3.39 -11.21
N MET A 125 -16.36 3.91 -11.60
CA MET A 125 -15.84 5.22 -11.21
C MET A 125 -16.67 6.37 -11.80
N GLN A 126 -17.31 6.17 -12.95
CA GLN A 126 -18.21 7.15 -13.57
C GLN A 126 -19.62 7.15 -12.95
N THR A 127 -20.04 6.05 -12.30
CA THR A 127 -21.45 5.82 -11.94
C THR A 127 -21.79 5.89 -10.45
N LYS A 128 -20.83 5.83 -9.52
CA LYS A 128 -21.16 5.69 -8.08
C LYS A 128 -20.96 6.97 -7.26
N LYS A 129 -22.02 7.77 -7.18
CA LYS A 129 -22.39 8.52 -5.97
C LYS A 129 -23.04 7.53 -5.00
N ASN A 130 -22.33 7.08 -3.96
CA ASN A 130 -22.82 6.81 -2.59
C ASN A 130 -22.06 5.66 -1.90
N ASN A 131 -21.54 5.98 -0.70
CA ASN A 131 -20.80 5.18 0.28
C ASN A 131 -19.38 4.70 -0.10
N ASN A 132 -18.53 5.70 -0.36
CA ASN A 132 -17.16 5.53 -0.86
C ASN A 132 -16.13 5.18 0.24
N GLU A 133 -16.31 5.65 1.47
CA GLU A 133 -15.26 5.62 2.50
C GLU A 133 -14.91 4.20 2.97
N LEU A 134 -15.94 3.37 3.19
CA LEU A 134 -15.76 1.97 3.57
C LEU A 134 -15.11 1.17 2.43
N GLN A 135 -15.49 1.42 1.18
CA GLN A 135 -14.90 0.76 0.01
C GLN A 135 -13.40 1.05 -0.11
N HIS A 136 -13.00 2.32 0.03
CA HIS A 136 -11.58 2.71 -0.01
C HIS A 136 -10.78 2.08 1.14
N THR A 137 -11.35 2.03 2.33
CA THR A 137 -10.68 1.43 3.48
C THR A 137 -10.50 -0.08 3.32
N LEU A 138 -11.51 -0.77 2.76
CA LEU A 138 -11.43 -2.20 2.44
C LEU A 138 -10.41 -2.50 1.33
N ALA A 139 -10.29 -1.63 0.32
CA ALA A 139 -9.28 -1.81 -0.73
C ALA A 139 -7.85 -1.80 -0.15
N ALA A 140 -7.54 -0.87 0.75
CA ALA A 140 -6.26 -0.86 1.44
C ALA A 140 -6.03 -2.11 2.33
N GLN A 141 -7.09 -2.65 2.93
CA GLN A 141 -7.01 -3.90 3.70
C GLN A 141 -6.68 -5.08 2.79
N ILE A 142 -7.32 -5.17 1.62
CA ILE A 142 -7.07 -6.22 0.63
C ILE A 142 -5.61 -6.15 0.17
N LEU A 143 -5.16 -4.97 -0.29
CA LEU A 143 -3.77 -4.70 -0.67
C LEU A 143 -2.78 -5.20 0.40
N LEU A 144 -2.99 -4.80 1.65
CA LEU A 144 -2.08 -5.16 2.73
C LEU A 144 -2.12 -6.66 3.04
N SER A 145 -3.29 -7.30 2.92
CA SER A 145 -3.46 -8.74 3.11
C SER A 145 -2.69 -9.54 2.06
N GLU A 146 -2.77 -9.13 0.79
CA GLU A 146 -2.03 -9.76 -0.31
C GLU A 146 -0.51 -9.68 -0.10
N VAL A 147 -0.02 -8.52 0.34
CA VAL A 147 1.40 -8.35 0.66
C VAL A 147 1.81 -9.19 1.87
N ILE A 148 1.00 -9.25 2.94
CA ILE A 148 1.28 -10.11 4.10
C ILE A 148 1.39 -11.58 3.66
N GLU A 149 0.48 -12.05 2.81
CA GLU A 149 0.54 -13.42 2.30
C GLU A 149 1.80 -13.66 1.46
N SER A 150 2.17 -12.70 0.62
CA SER A 150 3.38 -12.76 -0.20
C SER A 150 4.66 -12.77 0.66
N ILE A 151 4.69 -11.97 1.74
CA ILE A 151 5.76 -11.99 2.74
C ILE A 151 5.85 -13.37 3.39
N ARG A 152 4.70 -13.96 3.78
CA ARG A 152 4.63 -15.29 4.39
C ARG A 152 5.18 -16.37 3.45
N MET A 153 4.81 -16.32 2.17
CA MET A 153 5.33 -17.24 1.15
C MET A 153 6.83 -17.06 0.94
N GLN A 154 7.31 -15.82 0.82
CA GLN A 154 8.74 -15.54 0.64
C GLN A 154 9.58 -16.04 1.83
N ARG A 155 9.11 -15.81 3.07
CA ARG A 155 9.78 -16.33 4.29
C ARG A 155 9.86 -17.87 4.31
N LYS A 156 8.80 -18.56 3.87
CA LYS A 156 8.82 -20.04 3.74
C LYS A 156 9.83 -20.51 2.69
N ILE A 157 9.94 -19.80 1.56
CA ILE A 157 10.92 -20.11 0.51
C ILE A 157 12.34 -19.95 1.05
N ASP A 158 12.62 -18.85 1.76
CA ASP A 158 13.94 -18.58 2.31
C ASP A 158 14.34 -19.61 3.38
N MET A 159 13.40 -20.06 4.23
CA MET A 159 13.64 -21.16 5.19
C MET A 159 13.99 -22.48 4.50
N LYS A 160 13.32 -22.82 3.39
CA LYS A 160 13.61 -24.05 2.62
C LYS A 160 14.94 -24.02 1.87
N LYS A 161 15.46 -22.83 1.55
CA LYS A 161 16.74 -22.66 0.84
C LYS A 161 17.95 -22.60 1.78
N GLY A 162 17.72 -22.39 3.07
CA GLY A 162 18.76 -22.41 4.11
C GLY A 162 18.89 -23.75 4.84
N LEU A 163 18.10 -24.75 4.45
CA LEU A 163 18.19 -26.17 4.82
C LEU A 163 18.83 -26.94 3.67
#